data_AF-A0A7S3WNB8-F1
#
_entry.id   AF-A0A7S3WNB8-F1
#
_cell.length_a   1.000
_cell.length_b   1.000
_cell.length_c   1.000
_cell.angle_alpha   90.00
_cell.angle_beta   90.00
_cell.angle_gamma   90.00
#
_symmetry.space_group_name_H-M   'P 1'
#
loop_
_entity.id
_entity.type
_entity.pdbx_description
1 polymer ?
#
loop_
_entity_poly.entity_id
_entity_poly.type
_entity_poly.pdbx_seq_one_letter_code
_entity_poly.pdbx_strand_id
1 'polypeptide(L)'
;ISSLKQDLGTELFRYKGVLAVKGCDEKYIFQGVHMLFSGGFASEAFGSNGDAPQDGQGIWHPSEQRECRFVFIGKNIKQKHGERLRSGFLECAAEENLRFKVGDAVKAKARGWMPATVIKLWDEGYPYRMEVQDGDGESFEVWAPMDDSRFIRAPGQIQ
;
A
#
# COMPACT_ATOMS: atom_id res chain seq x y z
N ILE A 1 4.03 -8.55 -7.45
CA ILE A 1 3.97 -9.97 -6.99
C ILE A 1 3.50 -10.93 -8.09
N SER A 2 2.48 -10.61 -8.89
CA SER A 2 1.97 -11.45 -9.98
C SER A 2 3.05 -11.90 -10.98
N SER A 3 3.84 -10.96 -11.51
CA SER A 3 4.93 -11.24 -12.45
C SER A 3 6.02 -12.16 -11.87
N LEU A 4 6.40 -11.93 -10.61
CA LEU A 4 7.41 -12.74 -9.93
C LEU A 4 7.04 -14.23 -9.84
N LYS A 5 5.76 -14.54 -9.61
CA LYS A 5 5.28 -15.92 -9.58
C LYS A 5 5.33 -16.59 -10.96
N GLN A 6 4.95 -15.86 -12.00
CA GLN A 6 4.98 -16.36 -13.37
C GLN A 6 6.41 -16.64 -13.81
N ASP A 7 7.33 -15.73 -13.51
CA ASP A 7 8.73 -15.82 -13.93
C ASP A 7 9.51 -16.89 -13.16
N LEU A 8 9.23 -17.06 -11.86
CA LEU A 8 10.00 -17.94 -10.98
C LEU A 8 9.25 -19.21 -10.56
N GLY A 9 8.11 -19.51 -11.16
CA GLY A 9 7.16 -20.52 -10.65
C GLY A 9 7.72 -21.92 -10.38
N THR A 10 8.73 -22.36 -11.15
CA THR A 10 9.39 -23.66 -10.98
C THR A 10 10.58 -23.61 -10.00
N GLU A 11 11.17 -22.44 -9.79
CA GLU A 11 12.34 -22.23 -8.93
C GLU A 11 11.94 -21.72 -7.53
N LEU A 12 10.76 -21.12 -7.39
CA LEU A 12 10.22 -20.56 -6.16
C LEU A 12 9.23 -21.53 -5.50
N PHE A 13 9.61 -22.08 -4.34
CA PHE A 13 8.81 -23.08 -3.64
C PHE A 13 7.88 -22.46 -2.60
N ARG A 14 8.41 -21.55 -1.79
CA ARG A 14 7.66 -20.86 -0.75
C ARG A 14 8.21 -19.46 -0.56
N TYR A 15 7.35 -18.55 -0.16
CA TYR A 15 7.78 -17.23 0.26
C TYR A 15 6.80 -16.65 1.28
N LYS A 16 7.31 -15.77 2.14
CA LYS A 16 6.54 -15.12 3.19
C LYS A 16 7.07 -13.70 3.38
N GLY A 17 6.20 -12.79 3.76
CA GLY A 17 6.64 -11.46 4.15
C GLY A 17 5.69 -10.76 5.09
N VAL A 18 6.26 -9.74 5.73
CA VAL A 18 5.58 -8.76 6.58
C VAL A 18 5.98 -7.40 6.06
N LEU A 19 5.01 -6.53 5.79
CA LEU A 19 5.25 -5.17 5.31
C LEU A 19 4.76 -4.16 6.34
N ALA A 20 5.58 -3.14 6.57
CA ALA A 20 5.18 -1.90 7.20
C ALA A 20 4.58 -0.98 6.12
N VAL A 21 3.25 -0.95 6.04
CA VAL A 21 2.54 -0.09 5.09
C VAL A 21 2.45 1.33 5.67
N LYS A 22 2.88 2.33 4.88
CA LYS A 22 2.89 3.71 5.33
C LYS A 22 1.46 4.21 5.53
N GLY A 23 1.18 4.81 6.69
CA GLY A 23 -0.18 5.22 7.04
C GLY A 23 -1.06 4.12 7.63
N CYS A 24 -0.52 2.92 7.85
CA CYS A 24 -1.20 1.83 8.54
C CYS A 24 -0.41 1.43 9.79
N ASP A 25 -1.13 1.22 10.89
CA ASP A 25 -0.54 0.70 12.13
C ASP A 25 -0.48 -0.82 12.17
N GLU A 26 -1.25 -1.46 11.31
CA GLU A 26 -1.31 -2.91 11.17
C GLU A 26 -0.22 -3.47 10.24
N LYS A 27 0.32 -4.63 10.60
CA LYS A 27 1.23 -5.42 9.75
C LYS A 27 0.44 -5.96 8.56
N TYR A 28 0.95 -5.75 7.35
CA TYR A 28 0.45 -6.47 6.18
C TYR A 28 1.25 -7.77 6.02
N ILE A 29 0.58 -8.91 6.09
CA ILE A 29 1.22 -10.23 6.13
C ILE A 29 0.80 -11.00 4.91
N PHE A 30 1.76 -11.63 4.26
CA PHE A 30 1.49 -12.43 3.08
C PHE A 30 2.36 -13.68 3.04
N GLN A 31 1.85 -14.68 2.35
CA GLN A 31 2.55 -15.93 2.08
C GLN A 31 2.17 -16.49 0.71
N GLY A 32 3.06 -17.30 0.17
CA GLY A 32 2.76 -18.09 -1.01
C GLY A 32 3.51 -19.40 -1.07
N VAL A 33 2.90 -20.35 -1.78
CA VAL A 33 3.42 -21.69 -2.04
C VAL A 33 3.26 -21.92 -3.52
N HIS A 34 4.39 -22.03 -4.22
CA HIS A 34 4.44 -21.99 -5.69
C HIS A 34 3.64 -20.80 -6.26
N MET A 35 2.56 -21.08 -6.99
CA MET A 35 1.71 -20.06 -7.63
C MET A 35 0.65 -19.47 -6.71
N LEU A 36 0.35 -20.13 -5.58
CA LEU A 36 -0.66 -19.70 -4.63
C LEU A 36 -0.14 -18.54 -3.80
N PHE A 37 -1.01 -17.57 -3.53
CA PHE A 37 -0.73 -16.41 -2.69
C PHE A 37 -1.94 -16.09 -1.85
N SER A 38 -1.67 -15.75 -0.61
CA SER A 38 -2.63 -15.19 0.34
C SER A 38 -1.93 -14.06 1.08
N GLY A 39 -2.63 -12.94 1.24
CA GLY A 39 -2.12 -11.81 1.99
C GLY A 39 -3.25 -10.87 2.35
N GLY A 40 -3.07 -10.17 3.47
CA GLY A 40 -4.03 -9.24 4.02
C GLY A 40 -3.40 -8.49 5.19
N PHE A 41 -4.11 -7.50 5.69
CA PHE A 41 -3.77 -6.93 6.99
C PHE A 41 -3.93 -8.00 8.08
N ALA A 42 -3.18 -7.91 9.17
CA ALA A 42 -3.11 -8.98 10.16
C ALA A 42 -4.50 -9.38 10.73
N SER A 43 -5.41 -8.43 10.88
CA SER A 43 -6.81 -8.59 11.25
C SER A 43 -7.57 -9.48 10.25
N GLU A 44 -7.32 -9.30 8.95
CA GLU A 44 -7.87 -10.13 7.87
C GLU A 44 -7.16 -11.48 7.76
N ALA A 45 -5.85 -11.52 7.98
CA ALA A 45 -5.00 -12.69 7.75
C ALA A 45 -5.04 -13.71 8.92
N PHE A 46 -5.27 -13.24 10.14
CA PHE A 46 -5.39 -14.08 11.35
C PHE A 46 -6.83 -14.22 11.83
N GLY A 47 -7.75 -13.35 11.40
CA GLY A 47 -9.17 -13.41 11.72
C GLY A 47 -9.93 -14.44 10.90
N SER A 48 -9.86 -15.71 11.26
CA SER A 48 -10.69 -16.75 10.63
C SER A 48 -12.13 -16.84 11.16
N ASN A 49 -12.58 -16.00 12.09
CA ASN A 49 -13.96 -16.07 12.64
C ASN A 49 -14.67 -14.70 12.85
N GLY A 50 -14.16 -13.59 12.31
CA GLY A 50 -14.76 -12.26 12.56
C GLY A 50 -14.45 -11.64 13.93
N ASP A 51 -13.62 -12.30 14.74
CA ASP A 51 -13.03 -11.70 15.93
C ASP A 51 -11.76 -10.95 15.51
N ALA A 52 -11.76 -9.63 15.66
CA ALA A 52 -10.53 -8.84 15.63
C ALA A 52 -9.53 -9.45 16.64
N PRO A 53 -8.23 -9.48 16.32
CA PRO A 53 -7.23 -10.03 17.24
C PRO A 53 -7.36 -9.37 18.62
N GLN A 54 -7.78 -10.16 19.60
CA GLN A 54 -7.84 -9.73 21.00
C GLN A 54 -6.40 -9.32 21.40
N ASP A 55 -6.27 -8.15 21.99
CA ASP A 55 -5.00 -7.54 22.46
C ASP A 55 -4.07 -6.95 21.38
N GLY A 56 -4.59 -6.55 20.22
CA GLY A 56 -3.81 -5.82 19.20
C GLY A 56 -2.77 -6.68 18.48
N GLN A 57 -2.95 -8.01 18.50
CA GLN A 57 -2.09 -8.95 17.78
C GLN A 57 -2.11 -8.62 16.29
N GLY A 58 -0.95 -8.27 15.73
CA GLY A 58 -0.83 -7.87 14.32
C GLY A 58 -0.62 -6.37 14.10
N ILE A 59 -0.88 -5.53 15.11
CA ILE A 59 -0.48 -4.12 15.10
C ILE A 59 1.03 -4.02 15.38
N TRP A 60 1.69 -3.01 14.83
CA TRP A 60 3.07 -2.67 15.18
C TRP A 60 3.11 -2.13 16.61
N HIS A 61 3.91 -2.74 17.49
CA HIS A 61 4.06 -2.21 18.84
C HIS A 61 4.77 -0.85 18.81
N PRO A 62 4.43 0.14 19.66
CA PRO A 62 5.06 1.46 19.62
C PRO A 62 6.59 1.47 19.79
N SER A 63 7.14 0.46 20.49
CA SER A 63 8.60 0.28 20.65
C SER A 63 9.24 -0.65 19.61
N GLU A 64 8.45 -1.29 18.75
CA GLU A 64 8.96 -2.18 17.70
C GLU A 64 9.42 -1.35 16.50
N GLN A 65 10.61 -1.65 15.98
CA GLN A 65 11.05 -1.06 14.73
C GLN A 65 10.17 -1.58 13.59
N ARG A 66 9.42 -0.69 12.95
CA ARG A 66 8.66 -1.03 11.74
C ARG A 66 9.63 -1.32 10.60
N GLU A 67 9.58 -2.53 10.07
CA GLU A 67 10.42 -2.96 8.95
C GLU A 67 9.65 -3.85 7.97
N CYS A 68 10.08 -3.83 6.72
CA CYS A 68 9.58 -4.72 5.69
C CYS A 68 10.53 -5.91 5.54
N ARG A 69 10.03 -7.13 5.73
CA ARG A 69 10.78 -8.38 5.54
C ARG A 69 10.12 -9.26 4.50
N PHE A 70 10.91 -9.74 3.54
CA PHE A 70 10.46 -10.69 2.52
C PHE A 70 11.46 -11.85 2.41
N VAL A 71 11.00 -13.06 2.71
CA VAL A 71 11.78 -14.29 2.65
C VAL A 71 11.35 -15.12 1.45
N PHE A 72 12.32 -15.52 0.63
CA PHE A 72 12.13 -16.42 -0.51
C PHE A 72 12.82 -17.76 -0.26
N ILE A 73 12.16 -18.85 -0.61
CA ILE A 73 12.66 -20.22 -0.50
C ILE A 73 12.51 -20.88 -1.86
N GLY A 74 13.62 -21.32 -2.44
CA GLY A 74 13.64 -21.88 -3.78
C GLY A 74 15.03 -22.30 -4.24
N LYS A 75 15.10 -22.91 -5.42
CA LYS A 75 16.34 -23.42 -6.01
C LYS A 75 17.16 -22.27 -6.60
N ASN A 76 18.38 -22.06 -6.10
CA ASN A 76 19.33 -21.05 -6.59
C ASN A 76 18.79 -19.60 -6.64
N ILE A 77 17.75 -19.29 -5.85
CA ILE A 77 17.06 -17.99 -5.88
C ILE A 77 18.02 -16.85 -5.57
N LYS A 78 18.85 -16.98 -4.52
CA LYS A 78 19.81 -15.95 -4.12
C LYS A 78 20.83 -15.68 -5.22
N GLN A 79 21.35 -16.73 -5.85
CA GLN A 79 22.41 -16.64 -6.85
C GLN A 79 21.90 -16.09 -8.19
N LYS A 80 20.71 -16.52 -8.63
CA LYS A 80 20.17 -16.14 -9.95
C LYS A 80 19.32 -14.87 -9.93
N HIS A 81 18.62 -14.61 -8.83
CA HIS A 81 17.58 -13.59 -8.78
C HIS A 81 17.71 -12.63 -7.60
N GLY A 82 18.70 -12.81 -6.71
CA GLY A 82 18.86 -12.03 -5.48
C GLY A 82 18.81 -10.51 -5.69
N GLU A 83 19.59 -9.99 -6.64
CA GLU A 83 19.60 -8.55 -6.92
C GLU A 83 18.29 -8.05 -7.53
N ARG A 84 17.70 -8.79 -8.49
CA ARG A 84 16.40 -8.43 -9.07
C ARG A 84 15.30 -8.39 -8.00
N LEU A 85 15.28 -9.39 -7.11
CA LEU A 85 14.31 -9.48 -6.02
C LEU A 85 14.50 -8.34 -5.00
N ARG A 86 15.76 -8.03 -4.67
CA ARG A 86 16.10 -6.94 -3.74
C ARG A 86 15.75 -5.57 -4.34
N SER A 87 16.20 -5.28 -5.57
CA SER A 87 15.91 -4.00 -6.24
C SER A 87 14.41 -3.80 -6.40
N GLY A 88 13.70 -4.78 -6.96
CA GLY A 88 12.26 -4.67 -7.15
C GLY A 88 11.47 -4.55 -5.84
N PHE A 89 12.01 -5.05 -4.72
CA PHE A 89 11.40 -4.82 -3.41
C PHE A 89 11.64 -3.40 -2.89
N LEU A 90 12.84 -2.86 -3.07
CA LEU A 90 13.19 -1.49 -2.67
C LEU A 90 12.50 -0.43 -3.53
N GLU A 91 12.23 -0.72 -4.81
CA GLU A 91 11.44 0.14 -5.71
C GLU A 91 9.99 0.32 -5.25
N CYS A 92 9.47 -0.59 -4.42
CA CYS A 92 8.15 -0.49 -3.81
C CYS A 92 8.12 0.37 -2.54
N ALA A 93 9.25 0.97 -2.13
CA ALA A 93 9.27 1.85 -0.97
C ALA A 93 8.31 3.04 -1.19
N ALA A 94 7.48 3.31 -0.19
CA ALA A 94 6.52 4.41 -0.24
C ALA A 94 7.21 5.76 -0.40
N GLU A 95 6.60 6.68 -1.15
CA GLU A 95 7.21 8.00 -1.37
C GLU A 95 7.38 8.76 -0.04
N GLU A 96 8.56 9.33 0.17
CA GLU A 96 8.79 10.21 1.32
C GLU A 96 8.19 11.59 1.09
N ASN A 97 8.33 12.11 -0.13
CA ASN A 97 7.97 13.47 -0.49
C ASN A 97 6.77 13.46 -1.44
N LEU A 98 5.58 13.65 -0.87
CA LEU A 98 4.35 13.84 -1.63
C LEU A 98 4.31 15.22 -2.28
N ARG A 99 3.77 15.30 -3.50
CA ARG A 99 3.65 16.55 -4.28
C ARG A 99 2.77 17.61 -3.61
N PHE A 100 1.76 17.20 -2.84
CA PHE A 100 0.80 18.10 -2.18
C PHE A 100 0.83 17.93 -0.66
N LYS A 101 0.41 18.97 0.06
CA LYS A 101 0.37 19.03 1.53
C LYS A 101 -1.06 19.17 2.02
N VAL A 102 -1.28 18.87 3.30
CA VAL A 102 -2.56 19.14 3.97
C VAL A 102 -2.89 20.64 3.85
N GLY A 103 -4.12 20.93 3.43
CA GLY A 103 -4.62 22.28 3.16
C GLY A 103 -4.47 22.71 1.70
N ASP A 104 -3.73 21.99 0.86
CA ASP A 104 -3.60 22.35 -0.55
C ASP A 104 -4.93 22.14 -1.28
N ALA A 105 -5.35 23.16 -2.03
CA ALA A 105 -6.42 23.05 -3.00
C ALA A 105 -5.91 22.27 -4.22
N VAL A 106 -6.67 21.25 -4.64
CA VAL A 106 -6.32 20.33 -5.73
C VAL A 106 -7.56 19.99 -6.56
N LYS A 107 -7.35 19.24 -7.65
CA LYS A 107 -8.43 18.50 -8.31
C LYS A 107 -8.25 17.02 -8.02
N ALA A 108 -9.28 16.40 -7.46
CA ALA A 108 -9.32 14.98 -7.18
C ALA A 108 -10.08 14.22 -8.28
N LYS A 109 -9.62 13.01 -8.59
CA LYS A 109 -10.34 12.09 -9.47
C LYS A 109 -11.41 11.33 -8.67
N ALA A 110 -12.67 11.72 -8.84
CA ALA A 110 -13.84 11.08 -8.26
C ALA A 110 -14.77 10.59 -9.40
N ARG A 111 -16.09 10.87 -9.33
CA ARG A 111 -17.03 10.72 -10.47
C ARG A 111 -16.64 11.55 -11.71
N GLY A 112 -15.80 12.56 -11.50
CA GLY A 112 -15.15 13.39 -12.50
C GLY A 112 -13.94 14.06 -11.87
N TRP A 113 -13.36 15.05 -12.55
CA TRP A 113 -12.40 15.94 -11.92
C TRP A 113 -13.16 16.99 -11.11
N MET A 114 -13.01 16.96 -9.79
CA MET A 114 -13.73 17.85 -8.90
C MET A 114 -12.74 18.66 -8.04
N PRO A 115 -13.06 19.92 -7.69
CA PRO A 115 -12.29 20.68 -6.71
C PRO A 115 -12.27 19.95 -5.38
N ALA A 116 -11.10 19.88 -4.76
CA ALA A 116 -10.92 19.22 -3.48
C ALA A 116 -9.82 19.88 -2.66
N THR A 117 -9.80 19.61 -1.37
CA THR A 117 -8.73 20.04 -0.45
C THR A 117 -8.09 18.81 0.15
N VAL A 118 -6.76 18.75 0.19
CA VAL A 118 -6.05 17.66 0.88
C VAL A 118 -6.26 17.82 2.39
N ILE A 119 -6.85 16.81 3.04
CA ILE A 119 -7.13 16.87 4.49
C ILE A 119 -6.21 15.97 5.31
N LYS A 120 -5.64 14.92 4.71
CA LYS A 120 -4.67 14.04 5.37
C LYS A 120 -3.70 13.41 4.38
N LEU A 121 -2.49 13.13 4.83
CA LEU A 121 -1.46 12.40 4.07
C LEU A 121 -1.26 11.02 4.68
N TRP A 122 -0.98 10.02 3.84
CA TRP A 122 -0.76 8.62 4.26
C TRP A 122 -1.86 8.13 5.22
N ASP A 123 -3.09 8.14 4.74
CA ASP A 123 -4.27 7.67 5.48
C ASP A 123 -4.68 6.30 4.95
N GLU A 124 -4.70 5.28 5.80
CA GLU A 124 -5.07 3.90 5.44
C GLU A 124 -4.28 3.34 4.24
N GLY A 125 -3.01 3.73 4.10
CA GLY A 125 -2.16 3.30 2.98
C GLY A 125 -2.25 4.20 1.75
N TYR A 126 -3.16 5.17 1.71
CA TYR A 126 -3.33 6.10 0.61
C TYR A 126 -2.53 7.38 0.82
N PRO A 127 -1.73 7.84 -0.16
CA PRO A 127 -0.97 9.07 -0.06
C PRO A 127 -1.79 10.30 0.31
N TYR A 128 -3.02 10.42 -0.20
CA TYR A 128 -3.89 11.56 0.03
C TYR A 128 -5.31 11.13 0.36
N ARG A 129 -5.85 11.71 1.43
CA ARG A 129 -7.29 11.84 1.66
C ARG A 129 -7.68 13.27 1.38
N MET A 130 -8.71 13.44 0.56
CA MET A 130 -9.16 14.74 0.08
C MET A 130 -10.65 14.91 0.35
N GLU A 131 -11.03 16.10 0.78
CA GLU A 131 -12.44 16.52 0.85
C GLU A 131 -12.81 17.17 -0.48
N VAL A 132 -13.78 16.59 -1.17
CA VAL A 132 -14.34 17.10 -2.43
C VAL A 132 -15.58 17.92 -2.11
N GLN A 133 -15.66 19.12 -2.67
CA GLN A 133 -16.86 19.94 -2.58
C GLN A 133 -17.80 19.63 -3.76
N ASP A 134 -19.04 19.30 -3.47
CA ASP A 134 -20.11 19.22 -4.45
C ASP A 134 -20.70 20.63 -4.73
N GLY A 135 -21.20 20.84 -5.94
CA GLY A 135 -21.76 22.12 -6.38
C GLY A 135 -23.01 22.55 -5.60
N ASP A 136 -23.64 21.61 -4.89
CA ASP A 136 -24.85 21.83 -4.08
C ASP A 136 -24.55 22.11 -2.59
N GLY A 137 -23.28 22.26 -2.20
CA GLY A 137 -22.86 22.61 -0.84
C GLY A 137 -22.58 21.42 0.08
N GLU A 138 -22.75 20.19 -0.40
CA GLU A 138 -22.35 18.97 0.29
C GLU A 138 -20.86 18.67 0.03
N SER A 139 -20.17 18.02 0.97
CA SER A 139 -18.81 17.51 0.76
C SER A 139 -18.73 16.00 0.98
N PHE A 140 -17.80 15.35 0.28
CA PHE A 140 -17.51 13.93 0.47
C PHE A 140 -16.01 13.67 0.35
N GLU A 141 -15.55 12.57 0.94
CA GLU A 141 -14.14 12.23 0.98
C GLU A 141 -13.75 11.26 -0.12
N VAL A 142 -12.53 11.43 -0.63
CA VAL A 142 -11.92 10.53 -1.61
C VAL A 142 -10.46 10.27 -1.25
N TRP A 143 -9.99 9.06 -1.55
CA TRP A 143 -8.61 8.64 -1.33
C TRP A 143 -7.92 8.42 -2.67
N ALA A 144 -6.74 9.00 -2.84
CA ALA A 144 -5.92 8.77 -4.03
C ALA A 144 -5.03 7.54 -3.81
N PRO A 145 -5.09 6.50 -4.68
CA PRO A 145 -4.30 5.26 -4.52
C PRO A 145 -2.81 5.45 -4.72
N MET A 146 -2.37 6.56 -5.30
CA MET A 146 -0.96 6.87 -5.53
C MET A 146 -0.78 8.37 -5.77
N ASP A 147 0.45 8.86 -5.59
CA ASP A 147 0.82 10.22 -5.95
C ASP A 147 1.05 10.39 -7.45
N ASP A 148 -0.04 10.32 -8.23
CA ASP A 148 0.00 10.40 -9.68
C ASP A 148 -1.07 11.37 -10.22
N SER A 149 -0.74 12.06 -11.32
CA SER A 149 -1.63 13.01 -11.99
C SER A 149 -2.91 12.38 -12.55
N ARG A 150 -3.04 11.04 -12.56
CA ARG A 150 -4.28 10.31 -12.84
C ARG A 150 -5.30 10.42 -11.70
N PHE A 151 -4.86 10.69 -10.47
CA PHE A 151 -5.72 10.71 -9.28
C PHE A 151 -5.81 12.08 -8.61
N ILE A 152 -4.74 12.88 -8.67
CA ILE A 152 -4.65 14.19 -8.02
C ILE A 152 -3.84 15.18 -8.87
N ARG A 153 -4.32 16.41 -9.03
CA ARG A 153 -3.69 17.46 -9.85
C ARG A 153 -3.72 18.82 -9.18
N ALA A 154 -2.80 19.70 -9.58
CA ALA A 154 -2.82 21.10 -9.18
C ALA A 154 -4.05 21.83 -9.77
N PRO A 155 -4.62 22.82 -9.06
CA PRO A 155 -5.73 23.62 -9.53
C PRO A 155 -5.24 24.47 -10.71
N GLY A 156 -5.67 24.12 -11.93
CA GLY A 156 -5.28 24.83 -13.16
C GLY A 156 -4.64 23.95 -14.24
N GLN A 157 -4.33 22.68 -13.96
CA GLN A 157 -4.02 21.72 -15.02
C GLN A 157 -5.30 21.34 -15.77
N ILE A 158 -5.64 22.12 -16.80
CA ILE A 158 -6.68 21.81 -17.79
C ILE A 158 -6.08 20.81 -18.78
N GLN A 159 -6.80 19.73 -19.05
CA GLN A 159 -6.55 18.86 -20.20
C GLN A 159 -7.34 19.40 -21.38
#